data_AF-A0A7V3QK80-F1
#
_entry.id   AF-A0A7V3QK80-F1
#
_cell.length_a   1.000
_cell.length_b   1.000
_cell.length_c   1.000
_cell.angle_alpha   90.00
_cell.angle_beta   90.00
_cell.angle_gamma   90.00
#
_symmetry.space_group_name_H-M   'P 1'
#
loop_
_entity.id
_entity.type
_entity.pdbx_description
1 polymer ?
#
loop_
_entity_poly.entity_id
_entity_poly.type
_entity_poly.pdbx_seq_one_letter_code
_entity_poly.pdbx_strand_id
1 'polypeptide(L)' 'MKYSRLVKLVHLSNVKNMLLRQAEKRGIRVPIVHSEWTSLECPACGNLTSNNRTTQEIFKCTACGYEDNEITLKV' A
#
# COMPACT_ATOMS: atom_id res chain seq x y z
N MET A 1 4.35 20.50 -8.54
CA MET A 1 2.96 20.16 -8.97
C MET A 1 1.99 20.43 -7.82
N LYS A 2 0.97 21.29 -7.99
CA LYS A 2 -0.03 21.57 -6.93
C LYS A 2 -1.25 20.65 -7.10
N TYR A 3 -1.27 19.54 -6.36
CA TYR A 3 -2.34 18.52 -6.42
C TYR A 3 -3.67 18.95 -5.78
N SER A 4 -3.74 20.15 -5.21
CA SER A 4 -4.89 20.64 -4.44
C SER A 4 -6.21 20.72 -5.22
N ARG A 5 -6.17 20.89 -6.55
CA ARG A 5 -7.38 20.88 -7.40
C ARG A 5 -7.95 19.48 -7.58
N LEU A 6 -7.07 18.49 -7.85
CA LEU A 6 -7.46 17.10 -8.07
C LEU A 6 -8.03 16.47 -6.78
N VAL A 7 -7.39 16.75 -5.63
CA VAL A 7 -7.87 16.25 -4.32
C VAL A 7 -9.28 16.76 -3.98
N LYS A 8 -9.61 18.00 -4.37
CA LYS A 8 -10.95 18.57 -4.17
C LYS A 8 -12.00 17.94 -5.09
N LEU A 9 -11.66 17.73 -6.37
CA LEU A 9 -12.57 17.13 -7.35
C LEU A 9 -12.97 15.71 -6.99
N VAL A 10 -12.02 14.92 -6.48
CA VAL A 10 -12.24 13.50 -6.15
C VAL A 10 -12.76 13.31 -4.71
N HIS A 11 -12.95 14.40 -3.94
CA HIS A 11 -13.37 14.35 -2.53
C HIS A 11 -12.54 13.37 -1.67
N LEU A 12 -11.26 13.20 -2.00
CA LEU A 12 -10.40 12.18 -1.42
C LEU A 12 -10.26 12.31 0.12
N SER A 13 -10.41 13.54 0.62
CA SER A 13 -10.39 13.87 2.05
C SER A 13 -11.45 13.12 2.88
N ASN A 14 -12.59 12.80 2.28
CA ASN A 14 -13.75 12.24 3.00
C ASN A 14 -13.85 10.72 2.90
N VAL A 15 -13.13 10.09 1.98
CA VAL A 15 -13.18 8.64 1.73
C VAL A 15 -12.80 7.86 2.98
N LYS A 16 -11.72 8.26 3.67
CA LYS A 16 -11.28 7.64 4.93
C LYS A 16 -12.37 7.66 5.99
N ASN A 17 -13.01 8.81 6.20
CA ASN A 17 -14.07 8.96 7.20
C ASN A 17 -15.36 8.20 6.83
N MET A 18 -15.66 8.07 5.54
CA MET A 18 -16.78 7.24 5.08
C MET A 18 -16.53 5.75 5.37
N LEU A 19 -15.32 5.25 5.08
CA LEU A 19 -14.95 3.86 5.34
C LEU A 19 -14.98 3.54 6.84
N LEU A 20 -14.38 4.39 7.68
CA LEU A 20 -14.38 4.20 9.13
C LEU A 20 -15.82 4.15 9.70
N ARG A 21 -16.70 5.04 9.25
CA ARG A 21 -18.12 5.05 9.68
C ARG A 21 -18.87 3.77 9.29
N GLN A 22 -18.56 3.18 8.13
CA GLN A 22 -19.19 1.93 7.71
C GLN A 22 -18.61 0.72 8.46
N ALA A 23 -17.31 0.74 8.72
CA ALA A 23 -16.63 -0.31 9.48
C ALA A 23 -17.14 -0.37 10.94
N GLU A 24 -17.30 0.78 11.59
CA GLU A 24 -17.84 0.89 12.95
C GLU A 24 -19.26 0.31 13.05
N LYS A 25 -20.13 0.66 12.09
CA LYS A 25 -21.49 0.11 12.01
C LYS A 25 -21.55 -1.41 11.89
N ARG A 26 -20.52 -2.02 11.29
CA ARG A 26 -20.43 -3.47 11.06
C ARG A 26 -19.54 -4.17 12.09
N GLY A 27 -19.00 -3.44 13.07
CA GLY A 27 -18.06 -3.99 14.06
C GLY A 27 -16.72 -4.45 13.47
N ILE A 28 -16.35 -3.97 12.28
CA ILE A 28 -15.11 -4.35 11.59
C ILE A 28 -13.99 -3.44 12.08
N ARG A 29 -12.88 -4.05 12.54
CA ARG A 29 -11.67 -3.31 12.91
C ARG A 29 -10.88 -2.95 11.65
N VAL A 30 -10.62 -1.66 11.44
CA VAL A 30 -9.81 -1.16 10.32
C VAL A 30 -8.53 -0.53 10.86
N PRO A 31 -7.39 -1.25 10.87
CA PRO A 31 -6.11 -0.67 11.26
C PRO A 31 -5.64 0.30 10.18
N ILE A 32 -5.36 1.55 10.58
CA ILE A 32 -4.72 2.53 9.70
C ILE A 32 -3.21 2.35 9.83
N VAL A 33 -2.57 1.85 8.77
CA VAL A 33 -1.11 1.71 8.69
C VAL A 33 -0.50 2.85 7.86
N HIS A 34 0.72 3.25 8.20
CA HIS A 34 1.45 4.25 7.44
C HIS A 34 1.94 3.62 6.12
N SER A 35 1.53 4.19 4.98
CA SER A 35 1.83 3.65 3.64
C SER A 35 3.25 3.97 3.15
N GLU A 36 4.05 4.71 3.92
CA GLU A 36 5.34 5.23 3.46
C GLU A 36 6.39 4.12 3.26
N TRP A 37 6.23 2.98 3.95
CA TRP A 37 7.21 1.89 3.95
C TRP A 37 6.64 0.54 3.48
N THR A 38 5.32 0.45 3.28
CA THR A 38 4.64 -0.79 2.85
C THR A 38 5.07 -1.28 1.48
N SER A 39 5.74 -0.44 0.69
CA SER A 39 6.25 -0.77 -0.64
C SER A 39 7.67 -1.33 -0.62
N LEU A 40 8.39 -1.21 0.52
CA LEU A 40 9.79 -1.62 0.71
C LEU A 40 9.93 -2.75 1.73
N GLU A 41 9.01 -2.83 2.68
CA GLU A 41 8.96 -3.88 3.68
C GLU A 41 8.56 -5.21 3.07
N CYS A 42 9.36 -6.25 3.31
CA CYS A 42 8.97 -7.60 2.91
C CYS A 42 7.83 -8.11 3.79
N PRO A 43 6.68 -8.54 3.21
CA PRO A 43 5.56 -9.05 4.00
C PRO A 43 5.85 -10.39 4.67
N ALA A 44 6.85 -11.14 4.18
CA ALA A 44 7.21 -12.45 4.72
C ALA A 44 8.20 -12.37 5.91
N CYS A 45 9.08 -11.37 5.94
CA CYS A 45 10.15 -11.32 6.94
C CYS A 45 10.38 -9.95 7.60
N GLY A 46 9.66 -8.90 7.17
CA GLY A 46 9.80 -7.54 7.71
C GLY A 46 11.09 -6.81 7.29
N ASN A 47 11.85 -7.35 6.33
CA ASN A 47 13.08 -6.69 5.88
C ASN A 47 12.76 -5.37 5.16
N LEU A 48 13.32 -4.27 5.66
CA LEU A 48 13.19 -2.92 5.10
C LEU A 48 14.51 -2.55 4.43
N THR A 49 14.60 -2.75 3.12
CA THR A 49 15.78 -2.35 2.33
C THR A 49 15.32 -1.75 1.02
N SER A 50 15.94 -0.63 0.60
CA SER A 50 15.69 -0.01 -0.70
C SER A 50 15.92 -0.97 -1.88
N ASN A 51 16.81 -1.94 -1.72
CA ASN A 51 17.10 -2.96 -2.71
C ASN A 51 15.97 -4.00 -2.88
N ASN A 52 14.98 -4.04 -1.98
CA ASN A 52 13.87 -4.99 -2.10
C ASN A 52 12.93 -4.66 -3.26
N ARG A 53 12.85 -3.39 -3.68
CA ARG A 53 12.03 -2.93 -4.80
C ARG A 53 12.85 -2.02 -5.68
N THR A 54 13.51 -2.61 -6.68
CA THR A 54 14.37 -1.87 -7.62
C THR A 54 13.55 -1.11 -8.67
N THR A 55 12.39 -1.66 -9.07
CA THR A 55 11.42 -1.04 -9.97
C THR A 55 9.99 -1.25 -9.44
N GLN A 56 8.99 -0.53 -9.95
CA GLN A 56 7.60 -0.65 -9.47
C GLN A 56 6.97 -2.03 -9.77
N GLU A 57 7.58 -2.81 -10.67
CA GLU A 57 7.06 -4.08 -11.18
C GLU A 57 7.72 -5.31 -10.53
N ILE A 58 8.92 -5.16 -9.96
CA ILE A 58 9.72 -6.27 -9.44
C ILE A 58 10.04 -6.02 -7.96
N PHE A 59 9.41 -6.80 -7.10
CA PHE A 59 9.76 -6.89 -5.69
C PHE A 59 10.52 -8.19 -5.44
N LYS A 60 11.75 -8.10 -4.90
CA LYS A 60 12.53 -9.26 -4.47
C LYS A 60 13.23 -8.94 -3.15
N CYS A 61 12.83 -9.63 -2.09
CA CYS A 61 13.47 -9.46 -0.80
C CYS A 61 14.88 -10.06 -0.81
N THR A 62 15.87 -9.25 -0.42
CA THR A 62 17.27 -9.67 -0.34
C THR A 62 17.57 -10.60 0.85
N ALA A 63 16.70 -10.63 1.87
CA ALA A 63 16.91 -11.41 3.09
C ALA A 63 16.27 -12.81 3.04
N CYS A 64 15.04 -12.93 2.54
CA CYS A 64 14.31 -14.20 2.51
C CYS A 64 14.06 -14.74 1.09
N GLY A 65 14.39 -13.96 0.05
CA GLY A 65 14.13 -14.36 -1.34
C GLY A 65 12.67 -14.29 -1.76
N TYR A 66 11.77 -13.71 -0.95
CA TYR A 66 10.37 -13.50 -1.34
C TYR A 66 10.29 -12.60 -2.58
N GLU A 67 9.67 -13.10 -3.63
CA GLU A 67 9.43 -12.39 -4.88
C GLU A 67 7.95 -12.12 -5.01
N ASP A 68 7.59 -10.83 -5.15
CA ASP A 68 6.23 -10.42 -5.50
C ASP A 68 6.28 -9.85 -6.91
N ASN A 69 5.65 -10.59 -7.83
CA ASN A 69 5.50 -10.17 -9.22
C ASN A 69 4.10 -9.59 -9.36
N GLU A 70 3.96 -8.27 -9.26
CA GLU A 70 2.67 -7.58 -9.42
C GLU A 70 2.25 -7.43 -10.91
N ILE A 71 2.73 -8.31 -11.79
CA ILE A 71 2.15 -8.53 -13.11
C ILE A 71 2.05 -10.03 -13.32
N THR A 72 0.87 -10.57 -13.01
CA THR A 72 0.49 -11.90 -13.48
C THR A 72 0.28 -11.83 -14.99
N LEU A 73 1.32 -12.13 -15.76
CA LEU A 73 1.16 -12.74 -17.08
C LEU A 73 1.79 -14.13 -17.02
N LYS A 74 1.08 -15.06 -16.37
CA LYS A 74 1.05 -16.44 -16.86
C LYS A 74 0.12 -16.46 -18.06
N VAL A 75 0.67 -16.28 -19.25
CA VAL A 75 0.13 -16.83 -20.50
C VAL A 75 1.23 -17.64 -21.13
#